data_AF-A6ZXZ8-F1
#
_entry.id   AF-A6ZXZ8-F1
#
_cell.length_a   1.000
_cell.length_b   1.000
_cell.length_c   1.000
_cell.angle_alpha   90.00
_cell.angle_beta   90.00
_cell.angle_gamma   90.00
#
_symmetry.space_group_name_H-M   'P 1'
#
loop_
_entity.id
_entity.type
_entity.pdbx_description
1 polymer ?
#
loop_
_entity_poly.entity_id
_entity_poly.type
_entity_poly.pdbx_seq_one_letter_code
_entity_poly.pdbx_strand_id
1 'polypeptide(L)'
;MRSLEPPRSKKRIHLIAAVKAVKSIKPIRTTLRYDEAITYNKDIKEKEKYIEAYHKEVNQLLKMKTWDTDKYYDRKEIDPKRVINSMFIFNRKRDGTHKAMICCKR
;
A
#
# COMPACT_ATOMS: atom_id res chain seq x y z
N MET A 1 -0.14 -11.19 -54.89
CA MET A 1 -0.41 -11.61 -53.49
C MET A 1 0.41 -10.74 -52.55
N ARG A 2 -0.21 -10.02 -51.61
CA ARG A 2 0.53 -9.21 -50.61
C ARG A 2 1.12 -10.16 -49.55
N SER A 3 2.44 -10.12 -49.36
CA SER A 3 3.13 -10.84 -48.28
C SER A 3 2.52 -10.45 -46.93
N LEU A 4 2.14 -11.45 -46.14
CA LEU A 4 1.60 -11.31 -44.77
C LEU A 4 2.70 -11.30 -43.71
N GLU A 5 3.97 -11.34 -44.12
CA GLU A 5 5.08 -11.46 -43.19
C GLU A 5 5.54 -10.07 -42.70
N PRO A 6 5.55 -9.84 -41.38
CA PRO A 6 5.99 -8.57 -40.84
C PRO A 6 7.51 -8.38 -41.05
N PRO A 7 7.98 -7.15 -41.30
CA PRO A 7 9.41 -6.88 -41.48
C PRO A 7 10.22 -7.29 -40.24
N ARG A 8 11.39 -7.92 -40.44
CA ARG A 8 12.25 -8.51 -39.38
C ARG A 8 12.61 -7.56 -38.23
N SER A 9 12.48 -6.25 -38.41
CA SER A 9 12.74 -5.23 -37.39
C SER A 9 11.56 -4.95 -36.45
N LYS A 10 10.35 -5.48 -36.71
CA LYS A 10 9.15 -5.19 -35.92
C LYS A 10 8.51 -6.49 -35.41
N LYS A 11 8.54 -6.69 -34.09
CA LYS A 11 7.79 -7.78 -33.44
C LYS A 11 6.29 -7.52 -33.57
N ARG A 12 5.55 -8.48 -34.12
CA ARG A 12 4.08 -8.45 -34.16
C ARG A 12 3.54 -8.76 -32.76
N ILE A 13 3.21 -7.73 -32.00
CA ILE A 13 2.49 -7.89 -30.73
C ILE A 13 1.03 -8.13 -31.09
N HIS A 14 0.49 -9.30 -30.75
CA HIS A 14 -0.94 -9.57 -30.83
C HIS A 14 -1.65 -8.75 -29.75
N LEU A 15 -2.03 -7.52 -30.09
CA LEU A 15 -2.85 -6.68 -29.23
C LEU A 15 -4.29 -7.21 -29.28
N ILE A 16 -4.69 -7.95 -28.25
CA ILE A 16 -6.09 -8.38 -28.09
C ILE A 16 -6.95 -7.12 -27.98
N ALA A 17 -8.01 -7.03 -28.80
CA ALA A 17 -8.91 -5.87 -28.85
C ALA A 17 -9.54 -5.51 -27.49
N ALA A 18 -9.52 -6.44 -26.53
CA ALA A 18 -9.83 -6.20 -25.13
C ALA A 18 -9.08 -5.00 -24.55
N VAL A 19 -7.79 -4.80 -24.89
CA VAL A 19 -6.98 -3.66 -24.40
C VAL A 19 -7.49 -2.33 -24.97
N LYS A 20 -8.08 -2.32 -26.17
CA LYS A 20 -8.70 -1.12 -26.77
C LYS A 20 -10.08 -0.81 -26.19
N ALA A 21 -10.80 -1.82 -25.71
CA ALA A 21 -12.14 -1.68 -25.12
C ALA A 21 -12.11 -1.21 -23.65
N VAL A 22 -10.96 -1.30 -22.99
CA VAL A 22 -10.78 -0.85 -21.62
C VAL A 22 -10.70 0.69 -21.60
N LYS A 23 -11.87 1.34 -21.57
CA LYS A 23 -12.01 2.74 -21.19
C LYS A 23 -11.45 2.88 -19.76
N SER A 24 -10.28 3.51 -19.62
CA SER A 24 -9.81 4.15 -18.38
C SER A 24 -10.20 3.38 -17.10
N ILE A 25 -9.50 2.28 -16.77
CA ILE A 25 -9.64 1.67 -15.44
C ILE A 25 -9.09 2.70 -14.46
N LYS A 26 -9.98 3.37 -13.72
CA LYS A 26 -9.57 4.16 -12.57
C LYS A 26 -8.93 3.18 -11.58
N PRO A 27 -7.69 3.42 -11.12
CA PRO A 27 -7.07 2.53 -10.16
C PRO A 27 -7.94 2.48 -8.91
N ILE A 28 -8.43 1.29 -8.57
CA ILE A 28 -9.14 1.07 -7.32
C ILE A 28 -8.12 1.25 -6.20
N ARG A 29 -8.37 2.19 -5.30
CA ARG A 29 -7.54 2.38 -4.12
C ARG A 29 -7.74 1.18 -3.20
N THR A 30 -6.75 0.28 -3.18
CA THR A 30 -6.76 -0.94 -2.35
C THR A 30 -6.17 -0.72 -0.96
N THR A 31 -5.70 0.49 -0.67
CA THR A 31 -5.00 0.86 0.56
C THR A 31 -5.77 1.91 1.37
N LEU A 32 -5.98 1.61 2.64
CA LEU A 32 -6.66 2.44 3.61
C LEU A 32 -5.64 3.12 4.54
N ARG A 33 -5.96 4.32 5.00
CA ARG A 33 -5.25 5.00 6.10
C ARG A 33 -5.76 4.49 7.44
N TYR A 34 -5.05 4.81 8.51
CA TYR A 34 -5.46 4.48 9.88
C TYR A 34 -6.90 4.92 10.18
N ASP A 35 -7.24 6.16 9.85
CA ASP A 35 -8.58 6.70 10.11
C ASP A 35 -9.67 5.94 9.37
N GLU A 36 -9.42 5.55 8.12
CA GLU A 36 -10.38 4.81 7.30
C GLU A 36 -10.51 3.35 7.78
N ALA A 37 -9.41 2.73 8.22
CA ALA A 37 -9.39 1.32 8.61
C ALA A 37 -9.90 1.06 10.04
N ILE A 38 -9.67 2.01 10.97
CA ILE A 38 -9.92 1.81 12.41
C ILE A 38 -10.90 2.84 12.97
N THR A 39 -10.64 4.14 12.77
CA THR A 39 -11.42 5.23 13.40
C THR A 39 -12.84 5.30 12.86
N TYR A 40 -12.98 5.36 11.53
CA TYR A 40 -14.23 5.58 10.82
C TYR A 40 -14.80 4.30 10.19
N ASN A 41 -14.17 3.14 10.42
CA ASN A 41 -14.70 1.88 9.93
C ASN A 41 -15.97 1.51 10.72
N LYS A 42 -17.09 1.44 9.99
CA LYS A 42 -18.40 1.09 10.53
C LYS A 42 -18.57 -0.43 10.73
N ASP A 43 -17.80 -1.25 10.03
CA ASP A 43 -17.80 -2.69 10.20
C ASP A 43 -16.89 -3.08 11.38
N ILE A 44 -17.51 -3.52 12.47
CA ILE A 44 -16.81 -3.89 13.70
C ILE A 44 -15.88 -5.09 13.47
N LYS A 45 -16.31 -6.09 12.70
CA LYS A 45 -15.50 -7.29 12.44
C LYS A 45 -14.28 -6.99 11.59
N GLU A 46 -14.44 -6.11 10.61
CA GLU A 46 -13.33 -5.67 9.76
C GLU A 46 -12.35 -4.81 10.56
N LYS A 47 -12.87 -3.88 11.36
CA LYS A 47 -12.10 -3.03 12.26
C LYS A 47 -11.22 -3.85 13.22
N GLU A 48 -11.78 -4.85 13.89
CA GLU A 48 -11.04 -5.71 14.82
C GLU A 48 -9.85 -6.40 14.12
N LYS A 49 -10.06 -6.93 12.90
CA LYS A 49 -8.99 -7.54 12.10
C LYS A 49 -7.88 -6.56 11.73
N TYR A 50 -8.23 -5.30 11.43
CA TYR A 50 -7.22 -4.26 11.19
C TYR A 50 -6.47 -3.85 12.45
N ILE A 51 -7.14 -3.83 13.61
CA ILE A 51 -6.49 -3.58 14.91
C ILE A 51 -5.51 -4.70 15.25
N GLU A 52 -5.90 -5.95 15.06
CA GLU A 52 -5.00 -7.11 15.25
C GLU A 52 -3.77 -7.03 14.34
N ALA A 53 -3.99 -6.72 13.06
CA ALA A 53 -2.90 -6.54 12.09
C ALA A 53 -1.97 -5.38 12.48
N TYR A 54 -2.52 -4.29 12.99
CA TYR A 54 -1.77 -3.14 13.49
C TYR A 54 -0.89 -3.51 14.68
N HIS A 55 -1.44 -4.17 15.71
CA HIS A 55 -0.67 -4.60 16.88
C HIS A 55 0.43 -5.59 16.50
N LYS A 56 0.17 -6.49 15.54
CA LYS A 56 1.19 -7.42 15.04
C LYS A 56 2.39 -6.69 14.42
N GLU A 57 2.13 -5.67 13.60
CA GLU A 57 3.18 -4.85 12.97
C GLU A 57 3.96 -4.04 14.03
N VAL A 58 3.27 -3.36 14.95
CA VAL A 58 3.93 -2.62 16.04
C VAL A 58 4.80 -3.53 16.90
N ASN A 59 4.28 -4.70 17.29
CA ASN A 59 5.04 -5.70 18.04
C ASN A 59 6.29 -6.18 17.27
N GLN A 60 6.22 -6.27 15.94
CA GLN A 60 7.37 -6.59 15.12
C GLN A 60 8.41 -5.45 15.12
N LEU A 61 7.98 -4.20 15.01
CA LEU A 61 8.86 -3.03 15.07
C LEU A 61 9.57 -2.90 16.43
N LEU A 62 8.86 -3.22 17.52
CA LEU A 62 9.41 -3.31 18.88
C LEU A 62 10.47 -4.41 18.98
N LYS A 63 10.17 -5.62 18.46
CA LYS A 63 11.13 -6.74 18.45
C LYS A 63 12.41 -6.40 17.67
N MET A 64 12.29 -5.63 16.59
CA MET A 64 13.44 -5.18 15.80
C MET A 64 14.22 -4.03 16.43
N LYS A 65 13.81 -3.52 17.62
CA LYS A 65 14.38 -2.33 18.27
C LYS A 65 14.37 -1.10 17.36
N THR A 66 13.39 -1.04 16.45
CA THR A 66 13.19 0.06 15.50
C THR A 66 12.10 1.04 15.94
N TRP A 67 11.43 0.75 17.05
CA TRP A 67 10.36 1.55 17.62
C TRP A 67 10.66 1.85 19.08
N ASP A 68 10.89 3.13 19.39
CA ASP A 68 11.05 3.61 20.75
C ASP A 68 9.68 4.02 21.31
N THR A 69 9.30 3.48 22.47
CA THR A 69 8.06 3.85 23.19
C THR A 69 8.28 4.86 24.29
N ASP A 70 9.50 4.94 24.81
CA ASP A 70 9.77 5.59 26.10
C ASP A 70 10.26 7.03 25.93
N LYS A 71 10.68 7.39 24.71
CA LYS A 71 11.23 8.71 24.40
C LYS A 71 10.24 9.53 23.59
N TYR A 72 9.81 10.62 24.19
CA TYR A 72 9.14 11.70 23.48
C TYR A 72 10.20 12.69 23.03
N TYR A 73 10.19 13.03 21.74
CA TYR A 73 11.08 14.05 21.21
C TYR A 73 10.26 15.29 20.85
N ASP A 74 10.70 16.47 21.29
CA ASP A 74 10.12 17.71 20.79
C ASP A 74 10.59 17.93 19.35
N ARG A 75 9.66 18.27 18.47
CA ARG A 75 9.93 18.59 17.06
C ARG A 75 10.92 19.75 16.93
N LYS A 76 10.97 20.66 17.90
CA LYS A 76 11.91 21.80 17.89
C LYS A 76 13.37 21.39 18.10
N GLU A 77 13.62 20.27 18.77
CA GLU A 77 14.96 19.78 19.11
C GLU A 77 15.57 18.94 17.98
N ILE A 78 14.75 18.47 17.04
CA ILE A 78 15.18 17.62 15.93
C ILE A 78 15.29 18.48 14.66
N ASP A 79 16.43 18.35 13.96
CA ASP A 79 16.59 18.91 12.61
C ASP A 79 15.48 18.37 11.69
N PRO A 80 14.61 19.24 11.12
CA PRO A 80 13.53 18.82 10.24
C PRO A 80 13.98 17.96 9.07
N LYS A 81 15.23 18.10 8.59
CA LYS A 81 15.79 17.28 7.50
C LYS A 81 16.01 15.82 7.90
N ARG A 82 16.07 15.52 9.19
CA ARG A 82 16.22 14.17 9.74
C ARG A 82 14.88 13.51 10.07
N VAL A 83 13.78 14.25 10.01
CA VAL A 83 12.43 13.73 10.28
C VAL A 83 11.83 13.19 8.99
N ILE A 84 11.52 11.89 9.00
CA ILE A 84 10.82 11.24 7.89
C ILE A 84 9.35 11.09 8.29
N ASN A 85 8.46 11.58 7.45
CA ASN A 85 7.02 11.41 7.67
C ASN A 85 6.65 9.95 7.38
N SER A 86 6.20 9.23 8.40
CA SER A 86 5.76 7.85 8.30
C SER A 86 4.26 7.74 8.57
N MET A 87 3.60 6.80 7.89
CA MET A 87 2.19 6.51 8.11
C MET A 87 1.93 5.01 8.05
N PHE A 88 0.95 4.53 8.80
CA PHE A 88 0.44 3.17 8.63
C PHE A 88 -0.51 3.11 7.45
N ILE A 89 -0.28 2.11 6.60
CA ILE A 89 -1.14 1.76 5.48
C ILE A 89 -1.71 0.38 5.72
N PHE A 90 -3.03 0.28 5.52
CA PHE A 90 -3.81 -0.93 5.73
C PHE A 90 -4.28 -1.46 4.38
N ASN A 91 -4.26 -2.77 4.22
CA ASN A 91 -4.80 -3.41 3.03
C ASN A 91 -5.39 -4.78 3.34
N ARG A 92 -6.34 -5.18 2.51
CA ARG A 92 -6.86 -6.55 2.47
C ARG A 92 -6.20 -7.29 1.33
N LYS A 93 -5.59 -8.44 1.64
CA LYS A 93 -5.00 -9.33 0.63
C LYS A 93 -6.10 -10.12 -0.10
N ARG A 94 -5.71 -10.78 -1.20
CA ARG A 94 -6.62 -11.61 -2.01
C ARG A 94 -7.18 -12.82 -1.25
N ASP A 95 -6.43 -13.32 -0.26
CA ASP A 95 -6.82 -14.41 0.64
C ASP A 95 -7.78 -13.95 1.75
N GLY A 96 -8.15 -12.66 1.79
CA GLY A 96 -9.00 -12.07 2.82
C GLY A 96 -8.26 -11.67 4.10
N THR A 97 -6.95 -11.92 4.19
CA THR A 97 -6.17 -11.52 5.36
C THR A 97 -5.94 -10.00 5.39
N HIS A 98 -5.93 -9.43 6.59
CA HIS A 98 -5.73 -8.01 6.82
C HIS A 98 -4.25 -7.78 7.15
N LYS A 99 -3.67 -6.73 6.59
CA LYS A 99 -2.27 -6.38 6.81
C LYS A 99 -2.16 -4.88 7.09
N ALA A 100 -1.32 -4.55 8.05
CA ALA A 100 -0.85 -3.21 8.33
C ALA A 100 0.65 -3.15 7.97
N MET A 101 1.11 -2.02 7.42
CA MET A 101 2.52 -1.78 7.12
C MET A 101 2.85 -0.33 7.42
N ILE A 102 4.05 -0.08 7.95
CA ILE A 102 4.58 1.28 8.02
C ILE A 102 5.13 1.70 6.65
N CYS A 103 4.74 2.88 6.19
CA CYS A 103 5.21 3.47 4.95
C CYS A 103 5.83 4.84 5.22
N CYS A 104 7.10 4.98 4.88
CA CYS A 104 7.84 6.22 5.01
C CYS A 104 7.77 7.00 3.70
N LYS A 105 7.32 8.24 3.75
CA LYS A 105 7.34 9.15 2.60
C LYS A 105 8.66 9.91 2.63
N ARG A 106 9.51 9.64 1.63
CA ARG A 106 10.74 10.40 1.39
C ARG A 106 10.43 11.74 0.75
#